data_AF-A0A8D2MDE3-F1
#
_entry.id   AF-A0A8D2MDE3-F1
#
_cell.length_a   1.000
_cell.length_b   1.000
_cell.length_c   1.000
_cell.angle_alpha   90.00
_cell.angle_beta   90.00
_cell.angle_gamma   90.00
#
_symmetry.space_group_name_H-M   'P 1'
#
loop_
_entity.id
_entity.type
_entity.pdbx_description
1 polymer ?
#
loop_
_entity_poly.entity_id
_entity_poly.type
_entity_poly.pdbx_seq_one_letter_code
_entity_poly.pdbx_strand_id
1 'polypeptide(L)'
;FYGHGDEARRLLRELGSPEGAQGSPRAPQSVLTRGFCPLSRLFIEKLPQHRDYKSAVIPEKRETVKQLKEVAFPKAEELKEELLKRYAQDYAKYKEQEVSWVAPMALQQQLEEEKTRVALMKQQQAEQEQFHAFEEMIRQQELEKERLRIVQEFGKPEPQAEDGPLIPGVEKPPTDVTPKVPASPVHPAGPAAGTVPSKPPVVDRSLKPSALGSTENS
;
A
#
# COMPACT_ATOMS: atom_id res chain seq x y z
N PHE A 1 14.57 -13.24 -26.89
CA PHE A 1 14.53 -11.80 -26.57
C PHE A 1 14.20 -11.62 -25.09
N TYR A 2 15.20 -11.82 -24.23
CA TYR A 2 15.13 -11.54 -22.79
C TYR A 2 16.30 -10.61 -22.50
N GLY A 3 16.03 -9.38 -22.08
CA GLY A 3 17.10 -8.43 -21.81
C GLY A 3 16.70 -6.95 -21.72
N HIS A 4 15.47 -6.62 -21.35
CA HIS A 4 15.07 -5.22 -21.11
C HIS A 4 14.60 -4.96 -19.65
N GLY A 5 14.34 -6.01 -18.87
CA GLY A 5 13.93 -5.86 -17.47
C GLY A 5 15.10 -5.67 -16.48
N ASP A 6 16.30 -6.13 -16.85
CA ASP A 6 17.46 -6.07 -15.95
C ASP A 6 18.21 -4.73 -16.03
N GLU A 7 18.14 -4.04 -17.17
CA GLU A 7 18.72 -2.71 -17.34
C GLU A 7 17.96 -1.66 -16.51
N ALA A 8 16.63 -1.75 -16.47
CA ALA A 8 15.79 -0.89 -15.64
C ALA A 8 16.05 -1.06 -14.13
N ARG A 9 16.31 -2.30 -13.67
CA ARG A 9 16.68 -2.56 -12.27
C ARG A 9 18.11 -2.13 -11.94
N ARG A 10 19.02 -2.14 -12.92
CA ARG A 10 20.38 -1.65 -12.76
C ARG A 10 20.39 -0.12 -12.62
N LEU A 11 19.60 0.57 -13.45
CA LEU A 11 19.46 2.03 -13.42
C LEU A 11 18.73 2.53 -12.16
N LEU A 12 17.72 1.81 -11.66
CA LEU A 12 17.07 2.16 -10.38
C LEU A 12 18.00 1.96 -9.17
N ARG A 13 18.96 1.03 -9.26
CA ARG A 13 19.97 0.82 -8.21
C ARG A 13 21.08 1.87 -8.25
N GLU A 14 21.40 2.41 -9.44
CA GLU A 14 22.33 3.53 -9.60
C GLU A 14 21.72 4.88 -9.19
N LEU A 15 20.40 5.08 -9.36
CA LEU A 15 19.70 6.28 -8.92
C LEU A 15 19.29 6.26 -7.43
N GLY A 16 19.38 5.10 -6.78
CA GLY A 16 18.95 4.87 -5.40
C GLY A 16 20.08 4.84 -4.36
N SER A 17 21.30 5.27 -4.68
CA SER A 17 22.42 5.28 -3.73
C SER A 17 22.69 6.68 -3.17
N PRO A 18 22.16 7.03 -1.98
CA PRO A 18 22.62 8.16 -1.20
C PRO A 18 23.73 7.72 -0.23
N GLU A 19 24.68 6.87 -0.65
CA GLU A 19 25.90 6.65 0.13
C GLU A 19 27.02 7.53 -0.44
N GLY A 20 27.34 8.60 0.28
CA GLY A 20 28.49 9.44 -0.04
C GLY A 20 28.34 10.92 0.25
N ALA A 21 27.36 11.35 1.05
CA ALA A 21 27.27 12.74 1.50
C ALA A 21 27.22 12.84 3.03
N GLN A 22 28.14 12.16 3.72
CA GLN A 22 28.64 12.67 5.00
C GLN A 22 29.54 13.89 4.75
N GLY A 23 29.02 14.87 4.03
CA GLY A 23 29.55 16.23 4.01
C GLY A 23 28.69 17.02 4.96
N SER A 24 29.05 17.01 6.24
CA SER A 24 28.58 18.01 7.20
C SER A 24 28.60 19.37 6.49
N PRO A 25 27.48 20.11 6.38
CA PRO A 25 27.48 21.40 5.72
C PRO A 25 28.16 22.36 6.68
N ARG A 26 29.49 22.34 6.66
CA ARG A 26 30.29 23.46 7.12
C ARG A 26 29.86 24.60 6.20
N ALA A 27 28.91 25.37 6.70
CA ALA A 27 28.34 26.51 6.01
C ALA A 27 29.46 27.28 5.28
N PRO A 28 29.21 27.82 4.07
CA PRO A 28 30.20 28.61 3.32
C PRO A 28 30.58 29.93 4.00
N GLN A 29 30.41 30.05 5.32
CA GLN A 29 30.85 31.16 6.15
C GLN A 29 32.37 31.38 6.05
N SER A 30 33.17 30.32 5.80
CA SER A 30 34.63 30.45 5.72
C SER A 30 35.17 30.88 4.34
N VAL A 31 34.40 30.68 3.26
CA VAL A 31 34.82 31.06 1.90
C VAL A 31 34.29 32.45 1.52
N LEU A 32 33.09 32.80 1.96
CA LEU A 32 32.53 34.13 1.67
C LEU A 32 33.29 35.27 2.36
N THR A 33 33.81 35.02 3.56
CA THR A 33 34.57 36.02 4.33
C THR A 33 35.96 36.31 3.77
N ARG A 34 36.57 35.38 3.00
CA ARG A 34 37.91 35.60 2.44
C ARG A 34 37.92 36.38 1.12
N GLY A 35 36.84 36.35 0.34
CA GLY A 35 36.77 36.94 -1.00
C GLY A 35 36.02 38.28 -1.10
N PHE A 36 35.33 38.70 -0.05
CA PHE A 36 34.32 39.76 -0.16
C PHE A 36 34.84 41.17 -0.43
N CYS A 37 36.12 41.43 -0.13
CA CYS A 37 36.77 42.72 -0.37
C CYS A 37 38.26 42.50 -0.71
N PRO A 38 38.61 42.25 -1.97
CA PRO A 38 40.00 42.07 -2.39
C PRO A 38 40.88 43.28 -2.04
N LEU A 39 40.30 44.49 -2.10
CA LEU A 39 40.95 45.73 -1.71
C LEU A 39 41.23 45.78 -0.20
N SER A 40 40.33 45.31 0.66
CA SER A 40 40.59 45.31 2.10
C SER A 40 41.73 44.37 2.48
N ARG A 41 41.78 43.18 1.87
CA ARG A 41 42.91 42.26 2.01
C ARG A 41 44.21 42.90 1.55
N LEU A 42 44.19 43.59 0.41
CA LEU A 42 45.36 44.29 -0.11
C LEU A 42 45.86 45.36 0.89
N PHE A 43 44.99 46.24 1.39
CA PHE A 43 45.38 47.36 2.27
C PHE A 43 45.68 46.98 3.72
N ILE A 44 45.08 45.91 4.25
CA ILE A 44 45.25 45.50 5.65
C ILE A 44 46.32 44.41 5.80
N GLU A 45 46.41 43.46 4.86
CA GLU A 45 47.32 42.31 4.99
C GLU A 45 48.55 42.44 4.08
N LYS A 46 48.39 42.86 2.83
CA LYS A 46 49.45 42.74 1.80
C LYS A 46 50.34 43.97 1.67
N LEU A 47 49.75 45.16 1.54
CA LEU A 47 50.43 46.45 1.38
C LEU A 47 51.30 46.81 2.60
N PRO A 48 50.83 46.67 3.86
CA PRO A 48 51.64 46.98 5.03
C PRO A 48 52.91 46.13 5.18
N GLN A 49 52.98 44.98 4.49
CA GLN A 49 54.17 44.12 4.47
C GLN A 49 55.21 44.54 3.41
N HIS A 50 54.82 45.35 2.42
CA HIS A 50 55.72 45.76 1.33
C HIS A 50 56.76 46.78 1.81
N ARG A 51 58.04 46.57 1.43
CA ARG A 51 59.16 47.41 1.86
C ARG A 51 58.93 48.89 1.55
N ASP A 52 58.61 49.17 0.29
CA ASP A 52 58.51 50.56 -0.19
C ASP A 52 57.20 51.25 0.28
N TYR A 53 56.19 50.48 0.67
CA TYR A 53 54.95 51.02 1.24
C TYR A 53 55.11 51.50 2.69
N LYS A 54 56.09 50.95 3.43
CA LYS A 54 56.41 51.38 4.80
C LYS A 54 57.16 52.71 4.81
N SER A 55 58.08 52.91 3.86
CA SER A 55 58.90 54.11 3.76
C SER A 55 58.23 55.25 2.98
N ALA A 56 57.17 54.97 2.21
CA ALA A 56 56.45 55.99 1.46
C ALA A 56 55.52 56.83 2.37
N VAL A 57 55.65 58.15 2.26
CA VAL A 57 54.73 59.12 2.88
C VAL A 57 53.59 59.39 1.90
N ILE A 58 52.52 58.59 2.02
CA ILE A 58 51.35 58.64 1.13
C ILE A 58 50.18 59.29 1.91
N PRO A 59 49.81 60.55 1.62
CA PRO A 59 48.71 61.22 2.33
C PRO A 59 47.37 60.49 2.17
N GLU A 60 47.13 59.83 1.03
CA GLU A 60 45.92 59.06 0.68
C GLU A 60 45.75 57.77 1.52
N LYS A 61 46.81 57.33 2.21
CA LYS A 61 46.79 56.12 3.04
C LYS A 61 45.78 56.23 4.17
N ARG A 62 45.71 57.39 4.83
CA ARG A 62 44.78 57.61 5.95
C ARG A 62 43.34 57.63 5.47
N GLU A 63 43.10 58.25 4.32
CA GLU A 63 41.78 58.35 3.72
C GLU A 63 41.27 57.00 3.23
N THR A 64 42.11 56.22 2.54
CA THR A 64 41.74 54.86 2.11
C THR A 64 41.43 53.95 3.29
N VAL A 65 42.24 53.98 4.36
CA VAL A 65 41.97 53.19 5.57
C VAL A 65 40.67 53.63 6.25
N LYS A 66 40.34 54.93 6.23
CA LYS A 66 39.07 55.45 6.74
C LYS A 66 37.89 54.93 5.90
N GLN A 67 37.95 55.01 4.58
CA GLN A 67 36.90 54.49 3.69
C GLN A 67 36.71 52.97 3.83
N LEU A 68 37.79 52.21 4.04
CA LEU A 68 37.69 50.78 4.30
C LEU A 68 36.88 50.49 5.57
N LYS A 69 37.14 51.23 6.64
CA LYS A 69 36.48 51.08 7.94
C LYS A 69 35.03 51.56 7.95
N GLU A 70 34.78 52.72 7.35
CA GLU A 70 33.47 53.38 7.41
C GLU A 70 32.50 52.89 6.34
N VAL A 71 33.00 52.40 5.19
CA VAL A 71 32.16 52.06 4.03
C VAL A 71 32.35 50.62 3.60
N ALA A 72 33.59 50.19 3.34
CA ALA A 72 33.81 48.87 2.72
C ALA A 72 33.46 47.70 3.65
N PHE A 73 33.88 47.71 4.92
CA PHE A 73 33.55 46.64 5.85
C PHE A 73 32.06 46.58 6.22
N PRO A 74 31.38 47.69 6.56
CA PRO A 74 29.93 47.66 6.82
C PRO A 74 29.13 47.14 5.63
N LYS A 75 29.45 47.62 4.41
CA LYS A 75 28.79 47.16 3.18
C LYS A 75 29.08 45.69 2.87
N ALA A 76 30.27 45.20 3.20
CA ALA A 76 30.62 43.80 3.03
C ALA A 76 29.82 42.87 3.95
N GLU A 77 29.66 43.25 5.23
CA GLU A 77 28.85 42.47 6.18
C GLU A 77 27.36 42.51 5.79
N GLU A 78 26.82 43.66 5.39
CA GLU A 78 25.42 43.78 4.91
C GLU A 78 25.14 42.83 3.72
N LEU A 79 25.98 42.89 2.68
CA LEU A 79 25.77 42.06 1.50
C LEU A 79 26.01 40.56 1.79
N LYS A 80 26.90 40.23 2.72
CA LYS A 80 27.08 38.85 3.21
C LYS A 80 25.82 38.35 3.91
N GLU A 81 25.22 39.15 4.78
CA GLU A 81 23.96 38.81 5.45
C GLU A 81 22.81 38.65 4.45
N GLU A 82 22.70 39.57 3.48
CA GLU A 82 21.69 39.50 2.43
C GLU A 82 21.82 38.23 1.57
N LEU A 83 23.05 37.90 1.15
CA LEU A 83 23.34 36.69 0.38
C LEU A 83 23.03 35.43 1.19
N LEU A 84 23.43 35.38 2.46
CA LEU A 84 23.12 34.24 3.34
C LEU A 84 21.61 34.05 3.47
N LYS A 85 20.85 35.14 3.67
CA LYS A 85 19.40 35.10 3.73
C LYS A 85 18.79 34.58 2.42
N ARG A 86 19.28 35.07 1.28
CA ARG A 86 18.77 34.65 -0.04
C ARG A 86 19.07 33.18 -0.32
N TYR A 87 20.30 32.74 -0.08
CA TYR A 87 20.66 31.33 -0.26
C TYR A 87 19.92 30.41 0.71
N ALA A 88 19.66 30.83 1.94
CA ALA A 88 18.85 30.05 2.87
C ALA A 88 17.41 29.88 2.36
N GLN A 89 16.81 30.95 1.83
CA GLN A 89 15.47 30.89 1.23
C GLN A 89 15.43 30.00 -0.02
N ASP A 90 16.41 30.16 -0.92
CA ASP A 90 16.47 29.38 -2.16
C ASP A 90 16.72 27.90 -1.86
N TYR A 91 17.54 27.59 -0.84
CA TYR A 91 17.77 26.22 -0.38
C TYR A 91 16.51 25.60 0.23
N ALA A 92 15.77 26.35 1.05
CA ALA A 92 14.50 25.88 1.61
C ALA A 92 13.49 25.53 0.51
N LYS A 93 13.33 26.42 -0.49
CA LYS A 93 12.48 26.17 -1.66
C LYS A 93 12.92 24.95 -2.45
N TYR A 94 14.23 24.79 -2.68
CA TYR A 94 14.76 23.62 -3.37
C TYR A 94 14.41 22.32 -2.63
N LYS A 95 14.57 22.29 -1.30
CA LYS A 95 14.21 21.11 -0.49
C LYS A 95 12.71 20.83 -0.50
N GLU A 96 11.87 21.85 -0.37
CA GLU A 96 10.41 21.70 -0.49
C GLU A 96 10.02 21.15 -1.86
N GLN A 97 10.63 21.67 -2.93
CA GLN A 97 10.38 21.20 -4.28
C GLN A 97 10.82 19.75 -4.44
N GLU A 98 12.02 19.37 -4.00
CA GLU A 98 12.52 17.98 -4.03
C GLU A 98 11.54 17.03 -3.33
N VAL A 99 11.06 17.37 -2.13
CA VAL A 99 10.07 16.57 -1.40
C VAL A 99 8.74 16.51 -2.16
N SER A 100 8.30 17.62 -2.76
CA SER A 100 7.06 17.68 -3.54
C SER A 100 7.06 16.80 -4.78
N TRP A 101 8.23 16.48 -5.35
CA TRP A 101 8.36 15.56 -6.47
C TRP A 101 8.52 14.10 -6.00
N VAL A 102 9.32 13.87 -4.96
CA VAL A 102 9.63 12.53 -4.47
C VAL A 102 8.42 11.87 -3.78
N ALA A 103 7.70 12.62 -2.94
CA ALA A 103 6.60 12.05 -2.15
C ALA A 103 5.42 11.54 -3.00
N PRO A 104 4.91 12.28 -4.01
CA PRO A 104 3.86 11.76 -4.89
C PRO A 104 4.31 10.57 -5.73
N MET A 105 5.57 10.56 -6.18
CA MET A 105 6.10 9.47 -6.98
C MET A 105 6.19 8.17 -6.17
N ALA A 106 6.64 8.25 -4.91
CA ALA A 106 6.65 7.11 -3.99
C ALA A 106 5.24 6.60 -3.69
N LEU A 107 4.28 7.51 -3.46
CA LEU A 107 2.88 7.15 -3.22
C LEU A 107 2.26 6.47 -4.46
N GLN A 108 2.54 6.99 -5.65
CA GLN A 108 2.05 6.42 -6.90
C GLN A 108 2.58 5.00 -7.10
N GLN A 109 3.87 4.77 -6.83
CA GLN A 109 4.47 3.45 -6.93
C GLN A 109 3.79 2.44 -5.99
N GLN A 110 3.51 2.83 -4.74
CA GLN A 110 2.79 1.97 -3.80
C GLN A 110 1.38 1.62 -4.28
N LEU A 111 0.67 2.57 -4.89
CA LEU A 111 -0.65 2.32 -5.47
C LEU A 111 -0.59 1.38 -6.68
N GLU A 112 0.43 1.48 -7.51
CA GLU A 112 0.64 0.59 -8.66
C GLU A 112 0.98 -0.84 -8.22
N GLU A 113 1.88 -0.98 -7.24
CA GLU A 113 2.22 -2.27 -6.63
C GLU A 113 0.98 -2.92 -5.98
N GLU A 114 0.17 -2.16 -5.25
CA GLU A 114 -1.06 -2.71 -4.65
C GLU A 114 -2.11 -3.07 -5.70
N LYS A 115 -2.27 -2.24 -6.75
CA LYS A 115 -3.17 -2.57 -7.88
C LYS A 115 -2.78 -3.88 -8.54
N THR A 116 -1.49 -4.10 -8.80
CA THR A 116 -1.01 -5.35 -9.43
C THR A 116 -1.20 -6.54 -8.50
N ARG A 117 -0.93 -6.39 -7.20
CA ARG A 117 -1.19 -7.43 -6.18
C ARG A 117 -2.66 -7.84 -6.15
N VAL A 118 -3.55 -6.86 -6.10
CA VAL A 118 -5.01 -7.09 -6.07
C VAL A 118 -5.49 -7.72 -7.37
N ALA A 119 -5.00 -7.26 -8.52
CA ALA A 119 -5.34 -7.83 -9.82
C ALA A 119 -4.94 -9.31 -9.92
N LEU A 120 -3.72 -9.66 -9.47
CA LEU A 120 -3.24 -11.03 -9.45
C LEU A 120 -4.08 -11.92 -8.52
N MET A 121 -4.38 -11.43 -7.31
CA MET A 121 -5.20 -12.17 -6.35
C MET A 121 -6.61 -12.42 -6.91
N LYS A 122 -7.21 -11.41 -7.53
CA LYS A 122 -8.53 -11.51 -8.16
C LYS A 122 -8.53 -12.47 -9.34
N GLN A 123 -7.45 -12.51 -10.13
CA GLN A 123 -7.29 -13.46 -11.22
C GLN A 123 -7.25 -14.89 -10.69
N GLN A 124 -6.41 -15.17 -9.68
CA GLN A 124 -6.31 -16.50 -9.07
C GLN A 124 -7.67 -16.95 -8.49
N GLN A 125 -8.40 -16.03 -7.85
CA GLN A 125 -9.74 -16.32 -7.36
C GLN A 125 -10.70 -16.69 -8.50
N ALA A 126 -10.72 -15.92 -9.60
CA ALA A 126 -11.58 -16.21 -10.75
C ALA A 126 -11.23 -17.56 -11.41
N GLU A 127 -9.94 -17.88 -11.52
CA GLU A 127 -9.47 -19.18 -12.03
C GLU A 127 -9.93 -20.33 -11.12
N GLN A 128 -9.85 -20.14 -9.80
CA GLN A 128 -10.31 -21.14 -8.84
C GLN A 128 -11.83 -21.33 -8.91
N GLU A 129 -12.60 -20.24 -9.03
CA GLU A 129 -14.06 -20.29 -9.21
C GLU A 129 -14.44 -21.00 -10.52
N GLN A 130 -13.71 -20.74 -11.61
CA GLN A 130 -13.90 -21.42 -12.89
C GLN A 130 -13.61 -22.93 -12.76
N PHE A 131 -12.57 -23.31 -12.03
CA PHE A 131 -12.25 -24.72 -11.78
C PHE A 131 -13.34 -25.41 -10.93
N HIS A 132 -13.79 -24.76 -9.85
CA HIS A 132 -14.88 -25.28 -9.00
C HIS A 132 -16.16 -25.47 -9.80
N ALA A 133 -16.54 -24.51 -10.64
CA ALA A 133 -17.71 -24.63 -11.51
C ALA A 133 -17.61 -25.83 -12.46
N PHE A 134 -16.41 -26.12 -12.97
CA PHE A 134 -16.16 -27.28 -13.82
C PHE A 134 -16.24 -28.60 -13.05
N GLU A 135 -15.68 -28.68 -11.84
CA GLU A 135 -15.77 -29.87 -10.99
C GLU A 135 -17.23 -30.19 -10.63
N GLU A 136 -18.04 -29.18 -10.34
CA GLU A 136 -19.47 -29.36 -10.07
C GLU A 136 -20.23 -29.91 -11.28
N MET A 137 -19.92 -29.41 -12.48
CA MET A 137 -20.51 -29.90 -13.72
C MET A 137 -20.16 -31.36 -13.99
N ILE A 138 -18.91 -31.78 -13.77
CA ILE A 138 -18.52 -33.18 -13.87
C ILE A 138 -19.30 -34.03 -12.88
N ARG A 139 -19.38 -33.60 -11.61
CA ARG A 139 -20.09 -34.34 -10.57
C ARG A 139 -21.57 -34.52 -10.93
N GLN A 140 -22.21 -33.48 -11.48
CA GLN A 140 -23.60 -33.56 -11.95
C GLN A 140 -23.75 -34.52 -13.14
N GLN A 141 -22.84 -34.46 -14.11
CA GLN A 141 -22.83 -35.36 -15.27
C GLN A 141 -22.67 -36.83 -14.84
N GLU A 142 -21.80 -37.11 -13.87
CA GLU A 142 -21.62 -38.45 -13.31
C GLU A 142 -22.90 -38.96 -12.62
N LEU A 143 -23.56 -38.11 -11.83
CA LEU A 143 -24.85 -38.44 -11.20
C LEU A 143 -25.95 -38.70 -12.25
N GLU A 144 -26.01 -37.89 -13.30
CA GLU A 144 -26.97 -38.09 -14.40
C GLU A 144 -26.68 -39.39 -15.16
N LYS A 145 -25.41 -39.68 -15.46
CA LYS A 145 -25.00 -40.94 -16.09
C LYS A 145 -25.37 -42.15 -15.25
N GLU A 146 -25.22 -42.08 -13.93
CA GLU A 146 -25.63 -43.16 -13.02
C GLU A 146 -27.16 -43.32 -12.99
N ARG A 147 -27.92 -42.22 -12.98
CA ARG A 147 -29.39 -42.27 -13.12
C ARG A 147 -29.81 -42.97 -14.41
N LEU A 148 -29.19 -42.64 -15.54
CA LEU A 148 -29.48 -43.30 -16.83
C LEU A 148 -29.11 -44.79 -16.80
N ARG A 149 -27.99 -45.16 -16.17
CA ARG A 149 -27.59 -46.57 -15.99
C ARG A 149 -28.66 -47.35 -15.23
N ILE A 150 -29.12 -46.83 -14.09
CA ILE A 150 -30.18 -47.46 -13.29
C ILE A 150 -31.47 -47.60 -14.09
N VAL A 151 -31.89 -46.54 -14.82
CA VAL A 151 -33.09 -46.61 -15.68
C VAL A 151 -32.93 -47.65 -16.79
N GLN A 152 -31.76 -47.79 -17.40
CA GLN A 152 -31.52 -48.82 -18.40
C GLN A 152 -31.55 -50.24 -17.81
N GLU A 153 -30.96 -50.43 -16.63
CA GLU A 153 -30.88 -51.71 -15.94
C GLU A 153 -32.24 -52.19 -15.42
N PHE A 154 -33.05 -51.27 -14.87
CA PHE A 154 -34.32 -51.59 -14.19
C PHE A 154 -35.59 -51.16 -14.96
N GLY A 155 -35.46 -50.38 -16.04
CA GLY A 155 -36.58 -49.83 -16.81
C GLY A 155 -36.96 -50.60 -18.07
N LYS A 156 -36.29 -51.72 -18.37
CA LYS A 156 -36.69 -52.61 -19.47
C LYS A 156 -37.96 -53.36 -19.02
N PRO A 157 -39.12 -53.22 -19.69
CA PRO A 157 -40.22 -54.14 -19.45
C PRO A 157 -39.75 -55.50 -19.95
N GLU A 158 -39.67 -56.45 -19.03
CA GLU A 158 -39.40 -57.85 -19.30
C GLU A 158 -40.33 -58.32 -20.44
N PRO A 159 -39.80 -58.82 -21.57
CA PRO A 159 -40.65 -59.46 -22.56
C PRO A 159 -41.26 -60.67 -21.87
N GLN A 160 -42.59 -60.64 -21.72
CA GLN A 160 -43.38 -61.72 -21.17
C GLN A 160 -43.01 -63.02 -21.89
N ALA A 161 -42.23 -63.85 -21.22
CA ALA A 161 -42.14 -65.27 -21.52
C ALA A 161 -43.34 -65.93 -20.82
N GLU A 162 -44.10 -66.63 -21.64
CA GLU A 162 -45.26 -67.44 -21.31
C GLU A 162 -45.00 -68.42 -20.15
N ASP A 163 -46.04 -68.57 -19.32
CA ASP A 163 -46.49 -69.81 -18.65
C ASP A 163 -45.83 -70.32 -17.34
N GLY A 164 -46.48 -69.97 -16.21
CA GLY A 164 -46.75 -70.84 -15.05
C GLY A 164 -45.72 -70.92 -13.89
N PRO A 165 -46.12 -71.19 -12.62
CA PRO A 165 -47.44 -71.61 -12.12
C PRO A 165 -48.14 -70.55 -11.23
N LEU A 166 -49.47 -70.51 -11.34
CA LEU A 166 -50.38 -69.92 -10.36
C LEU A 166 -49.97 -70.35 -8.94
N ILE A 167 -49.83 -69.39 -8.03
CA ILE A 167 -50.03 -69.61 -6.61
C ILE A 167 -51.45 -69.12 -6.29
N PRO A 168 -52.47 -69.99 -6.28
CA PRO A 168 -53.75 -69.66 -5.68
C PRO A 168 -53.55 -69.45 -4.17
N GLY A 169 -53.85 -68.25 -3.67
CA GLY A 169 -54.08 -68.04 -2.23
C GLY A 169 -53.29 -66.91 -1.56
N VAL A 170 -53.36 -65.68 -2.06
CA VAL A 170 -53.07 -64.51 -1.21
C VAL A 170 -54.39 -63.83 -0.88
N GLU A 171 -54.81 -64.05 0.37
CA GLU A 171 -55.93 -63.36 0.99
C GLU A 171 -55.70 -61.85 1.06
N LYS A 172 -56.83 -61.14 1.12
CA LYS A 172 -57.03 -59.70 0.95
C LYS A 172 -56.09 -58.79 1.76
N PRO A 173 -55.84 -57.55 1.28
CA PRO A 173 -55.09 -56.54 2.02
C PRO A 173 -55.95 -55.94 3.15
N PRO A 174 -55.47 -55.84 4.40
CA PRO A 174 -56.13 -55.04 5.43
C PRO A 174 -56.00 -53.56 5.11
N THR A 175 -57.18 -52.94 4.95
CA THR A 175 -57.41 -51.50 4.93
C THR A 175 -57.22 -50.95 6.35
N ASP A 176 -56.91 -49.66 6.45
CA ASP A 176 -56.80 -48.81 7.65
C ASP A 176 -55.48 -48.84 8.42
N VAL A 177 -54.64 -47.83 8.14
CA VAL A 177 -54.06 -46.99 9.20
C VAL A 177 -53.85 -45.57 8.68
N THR A 178 -54.64 -44.65 9.23
CA THR A 178 -54.53 -43.20 9.08
C THR A 178 -53.31 -42.67 9.86
N PRO A 179 -52.56 -41.65 9.37
CA PRO A 179 -51.43 -41.10 10.10
C PRO A 179 -51.90 -40.07 11.13
N LYS A 180 -51.53 -40.23 12.41
CA LYS A 180 -51.61 -39.17 13.42
C LYS A 180 -50.22 -38.87 14.00
N VAL A 181 -49.74 -37.67 13.72
CA VAL A 181 -48.53 -37.02 14.25
C VAL A 181 -48.98 -36.12 15.42
N PRO A 182 -48.10 -35.61 16.31
CA PRO A 182 -47.23 -36.25 17.31
C PRO A 182 -47.61 -35.80 18.76
N ALA A 183 -47.05 -36.43 19.81
CA ALA A 183 -47.04 -35.82 21.14
C ALA A 183 -45.83 -36.25 21.97
N SER A 184 -45.23 -35.26 22.62
CA SER A 184 -43.93 -35.19 23.30
C SER A 184 -43.77 -36.13 24.51
N PRO A 185 -42.53 -36.55 24.86
CA PRO A 185 -42.24 -37.10 26.17
C PRO A 185 -41.98 -36.02 27.23
N VAL A 186 -42.66 -36.20 28.37
CA VAL A 186 -42.58 -35.44 29.61
C VAL A 186 -41.29 -35.77 30.39
N HIS A 187 -40.77 -34.74 31.07
CA HIS A 187 -39.62 -34.71 31.99
C HIS A 187 -39.74 -35.64 33.22
N PRO A 188 -38.64 -35.81 34.00
CA PRO A 188 -38.72 -35.87 35.46
C PRO A 188 -38.29 -34.54 36.13
N ALA A 189 -39.06 -34.14 37.16
CA ALA A 189 -38.88 -33.01 38.09
C ALA A 189 -37.61 -33.15 38.96
N GLY A 190 -36.97 -32.16 39.59
CA GLY A 190 -37.10 -30.70 39.94
C GLY A 190 -35.96 -30.39 40.96
N PRO A 191 -35.83 -29.24 41.67
CA PRO A 191 -36.71 -28.07 41.77
C PRO A 191 -36.02 -26.65 41.73
N ALA A 192 -36.87 -25.63 41.75
CA ALA A 192 -36.73 -24.29 42.37
C ALA A 192 -36.11 -23.09 41.59
N ALA A 193 -37.04 -22.18 41.24
CA ALA A 193 -36.99 -20.72 41.32
C ALA A 193 -36.13 -19.91 40.32
N GLY A 194 -36.82 -19.01 39.59
CA GLY A 194 -36.23 -17.76 39.09
C GLY A 194 -36.36 -17.53 37.59
N THR A 195 -37.49 -16.97 37.16
CA THR A 195 -37.72 -16.45 35.81
C THR A 195 -36.76 -15.29 35.50
N VAL A 196 -35.83 -15.49 34.58
CA VAL A 196 -35.22 -14.42 33.78
C VAL A 196 -35.08 -14.90 32.32
N PRO A 197 -35.62 -14.18 31.33
CA PRO A 197 -35.32 -14.50 29.93
C PRO A 197 -33.84 -14.18 29.69
N SER A 198 -33.04 -15.21 29.42
CA SER A 198 -31.63 -15.08 29.06
C SER A 198 -31.51 -14.29 27.76
N LYS A 199 -31.20 -13.01 27.88
CA LYS A 199 -30.85 -12.15 26.76
C LYS A 199 -29.63 -12.77 26.04
N PRO A 200 -29.67 -12.98 24.72
CA PRO A 200 -28.50 -13.48 24.01
C PRO A 200 -27.33 -12.49 24.17
N PRO A 201 -26.08 -12.97 24.17
CA PRO A 201 -24.91 -12.12 24.37
C PRO A 201 -24.91 -10.96 23.37
N VAL A 202 -24.70 -9.74 23.87
CA VAL A 202 -24.53 -8.55 23.04
C VAL A 202 -23.20 -8.70 22.31
N VAL A 203 -23.27 -9.08 21.04
CA VAL A 203 -22.12 -9.09 20.14
C VAL A 203 -22.04 -7.72 19.50
N ASP A 204 -21.01 -6.94 19.87
CA ASP A 204 -20.66 -5.71 19.16
C ASP A 204 -20.20 -6.06 17.74
N ARG A 205 -21.00 -5.64 16.76
CA ARG A 205 -20.76 -5.87 15.33
C ARG A 205 -20.12 -4.65 14.64
N SER A 206 -19.81 -3.58 15.37
CA SER A 206 -19.23 -2.35 14.79
C SER A 206 -17.84 -2.56 14.16
N LEU A 207 -17.13 -3.60 14.59
CA LEU A 207 -15.79 -3.96 14.09
C LEU A 207 -15.80 -5.12 13.08
N LYS A 208 -16.98 -5.60 12.63
CA LYS A 208 -17.05 -6.58 11.54
C LYS A 208 -17.20 -5.85 10.21
N PRO A 209 -16.31 -6.07 9.22
CA PRO A 209 -16.48 -5.48 7.90
C PRO A 209 -17.77 -6.02 7.30
N SER A 210 -18.73 -5.12 7.05
CA SER A 210 -19.98 -5.44 6.38
C SER A 210 -19.71 -6.02 5.00
N ALA A 211 -20.01 -7.30 4.83
CA ALA A 211 -20.13 -7.91 3.52
C ALA A 211 -21.51 -7.54 2.93
N LEU A 212 -21.47 -6.76 1.85
CA LEU A 212 -22.38 -6.74 0.71
C LEU A 212 -23.87 -6.36 0.90
N GLY A 213 -24.28 -5.26 0.23
CA GLY A 213 -25.60 -5.15 -0.41
C GLY A 213 -26.47 -3.95 -0.02
N SER A 214 -26.50 -2.91 -0.87
CA SER A 214 -27.72 -2.37 -1.51
C SER A 214 -27.47 -0.97 -2.08
N THR A 215 -27.34 -0.89 -3.40
CA THR A 215 -27.64 0.32 -4.18
C THR A 215 -29.13 0.27 -4.53
N GLU A 216 -29.93 1.16 -3.95
CA GLU A 216 -31.25 1.53 -4.47
C GLU A 216 -31.50 3.03 -4.24
N ASN A 217 -31.70 3.73 -5.37
CA ASN A 217 -32.38 5.01 -5.60
C ASN A 217 -32.00 6.28 -4.81
N SER A 218 -31.46 7.28 -5.53
CA SER A 218 -32.23 8.45 -5.99
C SER A 218 -31.49 9.21 -7.09
#